data_AF-J2WG59-F1
#
_entry.id   AF-J2WG59-F1
#
_cell.length_a   1.000
_cell.length_b   1.000
_cell.length_c   1.000
_cell.angle_alpha   90.00
_cell.angle_beta   90.00
_cell.angle_gamma   90.00
#
_symmetry.space_group_name_H-M   'P 1'
#
loop_
_entity.id
_entity.type
_entity.pdbx_description
1 polymer ?
#
loop_
_entity_poly.entity_id
_entity_poly.type
_entity_poly.pdbx_seq_one_letter_code
_entity_poly.pdbx_strand_id
1 'polypeptide(L)' 'RRASSRYFLGEIRTPTLIIQAADDPFVFPHSLPEADELSASTAFELQPRGGHVGFVDGSLRQPGYYLERRIPRWLASVPT' A
#
# COMPACT_ATOMS: atom_id res chain seq x y z
N ARG A 1 19.55 -0.33 -7.01
CA ARG A 1 19.06 -1.64 -7.53
C ARG A 1 19.20 -2.80 -6.54
N ARG A 2 20.35 -3.01 -5.87
CA ARG A 2 20.55 -4.18 -4.98
C ARG A 2 19.72 -4.21 -3.69
N ALA A 3 19.18 -3.07 -3.23
CA ALA A 3 18.41 -2.96 -1.99
C ALA A 3 16.99 -2.41 -2.23
N SER A 4 16.35 -2.81 -3.32
CA SER A 4 14.96 -2.43 -3.62
C SER A 4 14.13 -3.67 -3.92
N SER A 5 12.98 -3.79 -3.26
CA SER A 5 12.00 -4.84 -3.51
C SER A 5 11.22 -4.64 -4.82
N ARG A 6 11.21 -3.42 -5.38
CA ARG A 6 10.45 -3.04 -6.59
C ARG A 6 10.64 -4.02 -7.76
N TYR A 7 11.87 -4.45 -7.99
CA TYR A 7 12.22 -5.34 -9.11
C TYR A 7 11.72 -6.78 -8.96
N PHE A 8 11.18 -7.14 -7.80
CA PHE A 8 10.66 -8.48 -7.50
C PHE A 8 9.13 -8.51 -7.40
N LEU A 9 8.45 -7.35 -7.48
CA LEU A 9 6.99 -7.28 -7.31
C LEU A 9 6.23 -8.02 -8.43
N GLY A 10 6.78 -8.03 -9.65
CA GLY A 10 6.22 -8.78 -10.78
C GLY A 10 6.18 -10.29 -10.60
N GLU A 11 7.00 -10.84 -9.68
CA GLU A 11 7.08 -12.27 -9.39
C GLU A 11 6.11 -12.73 -8.27
N ILE A 12 5.36 -11.80 -7.66
CA ILE A 12 4.40 -12.13 -6.62
C ILE A 12 3.27 -12.98 -7.23
N ARG A 13 3.05 -14.18 -6.69
CA ARG A 13 2.01 -15.14 -7.16
C ARG A 13 0.83 -15.29 -6.20
N THR A 14 0.98 -14.79 -4.98
CA THR A 14 -0.07 -14.79 -3.96
C THR A 14 -0.85 -13.48 -4.06
N PRO A 15 -2.19 -13.48 -3.88
CA PRO A 15 -2.94 -12.24 -3.74
C PRO A 15 -2.26 -11.33 -2.71
N THR A 16 -1.89 -10.12 -3.12
CA THR A 16 -1.12 -9.18 -2.30
C THR A 16 -1.71 -7.79 -2.42
N LEU A 17 -1.89 -7.12 -1.29
CA LEU A 17 -2.24 -5.70 -1.24
C LEU A 17 -1.05 -4.91 -0.72
N ILE A 18 -0.59 -3.95 -1.51
CA ILE A 18 0.41 -2.96 -1.12
C ILE A 18 -0.32 -1.64 -0.89
N ILE A 19 -0.19 -1.08 0.31
CA ILE A 19 -0.75 0.22 0.67
C ILE A 19 0.40 1.15 1.00
N GLN A 20 0.46 2.32 0.35
CA GLN A 20 1.51 3.31 0.56
C GLN A 20 0.92 4.70 0.73
N ALA A 21 1.58 5.55 1.52
CA ALA A 21 1.23 6.96 1.63
C ALA A 21 2.14 7.82 0.73
N ALA A 22 1.55 8.75 -0.02
CA ALA A 22 2.29 9.67 -0.90
C ALA A 22 3.11 10.71 -0.11
N ASP A 23 2.73 10.97 1.14
CA ASP A 23 3.40 11.85 2.09
C ASP A 23 4.34 11.10 3.05
N ASP A 24 4.73 9.86 2.74
CA ASP A 24 5.73 9.11 3.50
C ASP A 24 7.13 9.77 3.35
N PRO A 25 7.78 10.21 4.45
CA PRO A 25 9.08 10.88 4.40
C PRO A 25 10.24 9.96 4.01
N PHE A 26 10.05 8.64 3.98
CA PHE A 26 11.09 7.66 3.68
C PHE A 26 10.95 7.01 2.31
N VAL A 27 9.74 7.04 1.72
CA VAL A 27 9.47 6.44 0.41
C VAL A 27 9.09 7.53 -0.57
N PHE A 28 10.06 7.93 -1.39
CA PHE A 28 9.86 8.96 -2.40
C PHE A 28 9.01 8.45 -3.58
N PRO A 29 8.25 9.34 -4.27
CA PRO A 29 7.40 8.96 -5.40
C PRO A 29 8.10 8.16 -6.50
N HIS A 30 9.36 8.50 -6.81
CA HIS A 30 10.16 7.78 -7.81
C HIS A 30 10.55 6.35 -7.39
N SER A 31 10.37 6.00 -6.12
CA SER A 31 10.59 4.64 -5.60
C SER A 31 9.36 3.75 -5.72
N LEU A 32 8.18 4.34 -5.98
CA LEU A 32 6.93 3.59 -6.15
C LEU A 32 6.95 2.78 -7.45
N PRO A 33 6.38 1.58 -7.47
CA PRO A 33 6.29 0.79 -8.68
C PRO A 33 5.35 1.44 -9.71
N GLU A 34 5.70 1.30 -10.98
CA GLU A 34 4.78 1.51 -12.09
C GLU A 34 3.83 0.32 -12.22
N ALA A 35 2.70 0.51 -12.92
CA ALA A 35 1.68 -0.52 -13.05
C ALA A 35 2.17 -1.80 -13.76
N ASP A 36 3.13 -1.68 -14.68
CA ASP A 36 3.72 -2.80 -15.43
C ASP A 36 4.78 -3.57 -14.64
N GLU A 37 5.23 -3.05 -13.49
CA GLU A 37 6.15 -3.73 -12.58
C GLU A 37 5.43 -4.60 -11.53
N LEU A 38 4.11 -4.50 -11.46
CA LEU A 38 3.27 -5.24 -10.53
C LEU A 38 2.75 -6.53 -11.18
N SER A 39 2.69 -7.61 -10.39
CA SER A 39 2.02 -8.82 -10.83
C SER A 39 0.51 -8.62 -10.92
N ALA A 40 -0.18 -9.42 -11.74
CA ALA A 40 -1.64 -9.41 -11.82
C ALA A 40 -2.33 -9.79 -10.49
N SER A 41 -1.61 -10.42 -9.56
CA SER A 41 -2.11 -10.75 -8.21
C SER A 41 -1.85 -9.64 -7.19
N THR A 42 -1.23 -8.53 -7.59
CA THR A 42 -0.87 -7.41 -6.71
C THR A 42 -1.82 -6.24 -6.93
N ALA A 43 -2.54 -5.85 -5.88
CA ALA A 43 -3.25 -4.58 -5.81
C ALA A 43 -2.36 -3.53 -5.14
N PHE A 44 -2.24 -2.36 -5.76
CA PHE A 44 -1.48 -1.23 -5.21
C PHE A 44 -2.42 -0.05 -4.92
N GLU A 45 -2.35 0.47 -3.70
CA GLU A 45 -3.13 1.62 -3.24
C GLU A 45 -2.20 2.72 -2.74
N LEU A 46 -2.21 3.87 -3.43
CA LEU A 46 -1.50 5.06 -3.00
C LEU A 46 -2.49 6.03 -2.33
N GLN A 47 -2.36 6.20 -1.02
CA GLN A 47 -3.13 7.17 -0.24
C GLN A 47 -2.49 8.55 -0.33
N PRO A 48 -3.25 9.64 -0.61
CA PRO A 48 -2.69 10.98 -0.67
C PRO A 48 -2.05 11.45 0.64
N ARG A 49 -2.57 10.94 1.77
CA ARG A 49 -2.14 11.27 3.13
C ARG A 49 -2.20 10.04 4.02
N GLY A 50 -1.26 9.95 4.95
CA GLY A 50 -1.17 8.87 5.93
C GLY A 50 0.15 8.87 6.69
N GLY A 51 1.18 9.51 6.14
CA GLY A 51 2.54 9.48 6.66
C GLY A 51 3.09 8.06 6.72
N HIS A 52 4.21 7.90 7.43
CA HIS A 52 4.86 6.59 7.56
C HIS A 52 4.11 5.60 8.47
N VAL A 53 3.44 6.09 9.52
CA VAL A 53 2.90 5.25 10.61
C VAL A 53 1.39 5.43 10.84
N GLY A 54 0.77 6.45 10.26
CA GLY A 54 -0.57 6.85 10.67
C GLY A 54 -1.67 6.15 9.90
N PHE A 55 -1.72 6.37 8.59
CA PHE A 55 -2.93 6.19 7.78
C PHE A 55 -4.19 6.65 8.54
N VAL A 56 -4.04 7.73 9.31
CA VAL A 56 -5.11 8.34 10.09
C VAL A 56 -5.75 9.39 9.18
N ASP A 57 -7.02 9.16 8.84
CA ASP A 57 -7.88 10.09 8.14
C ASP A 57 -8.84 10.78 9.14
N GLY A 58 -9.78 11.59 8.63
CA GLY A 58 -10.77 12.26 9.47
C GLY A 58 -10.24 13.49 10.19
N SER A 59 -10.87 13.84 11.32
CA SER A 59 -10.54 15.05 12.09
C SER A 59 -9.93 14.69 13.44
N LEU A 60 -9.25 15.63 14.10
CA LEU A 60 -8.69 15.39 15.46
C LEU A 60 -9.74 14.92 16.48
N ARG A 61 -11.01 15.28 16.29
CA ARG A 61 -12.13 14.88 17.18
C ARG A 61 -12.78 13.56 16.76
N GLN A 62 -12.58 13.14 15.52
CA GLN A 62 -13.10 11.92 14.93
C GLN A 62 -12.03 11.35 13.98
N PRO A 63 -10.94 10.77 14.54
CA PRO A 63 -9.92 10.15 13.73
C PRO A 63 -10.52 8.91 13.09
N GLY A 64 -10.29 8.73 11.80
CA GLY A 64 -10.56 7.47 11.14
C GLY A 64 -9.26 6.73 10.90
N TYR A 65 -9.27 5.44 11.23
CA TYR A 65 -8.12 4.56 11.08
C TYR A 65 -8.29 3.76 9.79
N TYR A 66 -7.69 4.23 8.70
CA TYR A 66 -7.89 3.65 7.37
C TYR A 66 -7.48 2.17 7.33
N LEU A 67 -6.28 1.84 7.84
CA LEU A 67 -5.73 0.48 7.80
C LEU A 67 -6.60 -0.51 8.56
N GLU A 68 -7.11 -0.13 9.74
CA GLU A 68 -7.97 -0.99 10.58
C GLU A 68 -9.26 -1.40 9.85
N ARG A 69 -9.78 -0.56 8.97
CA ARG A 69 -10.94 -0.90 8.13
C ARG A 69 -10.54 -1.61 6.85
N ARG A 70 -9.44 -1.19 6.23
CA ARG A 70 -9.05 -1.61 4.88
C ARG A 70 -8.48 -3.02 4.85
N ILE A 71 -7.63 -3.38 5.81
CA ILE A 71 -6.94 -4.68 5.86
C ILE A 71 -7.94 -5.83 6.05
N PRO A 72 -8.84 -5.81 7.06
CA PRO A 72 -9.80 -6.90 7.25
C PRO A 72 -10.75 -7.06 6.05
N ARG A 73 -11.20 -5.93 5.47
CA ARG A 73 -12.03 -5.94 4.27
C ARG A 73 -11.31 -6.60 3.09
N TRP A 74 -10.02 -6.33 2.92
CA TRP A 74 -9.24 -6.98 1.87
C TRP A 74 -9.15 -8.48 2.11
N LEU A 75 -8.75 -8.90 3.31
CA LEU A 75 -8.58 -10.31 3.65
C LEU A 75 -9.88 -11.09 3.45
N ALA A 76 -11.02 -10.50 3.81
CA ALA A 76 -12.34 -11.09 3.57
C ALA A 76 -12.73 -11.21 2.08
N SER A 77 -12.09 -10.44 1.19
CA SER A 77 -12.31 -10.48 -0.26
C SER A 77 -11.39 -11.44 -1.01
N VAL A 78 -10.28 -11.87 -0.38
CA VAL A 78 -9.33 -12.79 -1.00
C VAL A 78 -9.89 -14.22 -0.94
N PRO A 79 -10.01 -14.93 -2.08
CA PRO A 79 -10.42 -16.33 -2.09
C PRO A 79 -9.45 -17.18 -1.26
N THR A 80 -9.99 -18.09 -0.45
CA THR A 80 -9.20 -19.05 0.34
C THR A 80 -8.68 -20.19 -0.52
#